data_AF-A0A7U7HDF1-F1
#
_entry.id   AF-A0A7U7HDF1-F1
#
_cell.length_a   1.000
_cell.length_b   1.000
_cell.length_c   1.000
_cell.angle_alpha   90.00
_cell.angle_beta   90.00
_cell.angle_gamma   90.00
#
_symmetry.space_group_name_H-M   'P 1'
#
loop_
_entity.id
_entity.type
_entity.pdbx_description
1 polymer ?
#
loop_
_entity_poly.entity_id
_entity_poly.type
_entity_poly.pdbx_seq_one_letter_code
_entity_poly.pdbx_strand_id
1 'polypeptide(L)'
;MGFGLEISFVFDKEEPLWQYLDLRDQYYFDGRDGLNLVMTDESPEDDDRLLCQIERVLHIDLKILDFWHFYEEYIDLEVLKSNLVQLKNALKNQPDFYKKIVYGHDIEDGYLKEKFVEDINFLIERLELNILNGAEKVMFVSS
;
A
#
# COMPACT_ATOMS: atom_id res chain seq x y z
N MET A 1 0.56 14.56 17.56
CA MET A 1 0.63 13.18 17.07
C MET A 1 -0.78 12.82 16.67
N GLY A 2 -1.13 13.05 15.40
CA GLY A 2 -2.41 12.60 14.88
C GLY A 2 -2.35 11.07 14.85
N PHE A 3 -3.35 10.41 15.43
CA PHE A 3 -3.56 8.99 15.19
C PHE A 3 -3.92 8.88 13.71
N GLY A 4 -2.97 8.44 12.89
CA GLY A 4 -3.23 8.16 11.48
C GLY A 4 -4.33 7.10 11.39
N LEU A 5 -5.20 7.23 10.40
CA LEU A 5 -6.28 6.28 10.18
C LEU A 5 -5.67 4.91 9.86
N GLU A 6 -6.01 3.88 10.65
CA GLU A 6 -5.47 2.54 10.47
C GLU A 6 -6.27 1.79 9.41
N ILE A 7 -5.70 1.61 8.22
CA ILE A 7 -6.35 0.86 7.14
C ILE A 7 -6.12 -0.63 7.35
N SER A 8 -7.23 -1.34 7.41
CA SER A 8 -7.28 -2.80 7.41
C SER A 8 -7.73 -3.35 6.06
N PHE A 9 -7.14 -4.47 5.66
CA PHE A 9 -7.51 -5.23 4.46
C PHE A 9 -8.43 -6.38 4.88
N VAL A 10 -9.67 -6.37 4.39
CA VAL A 10 -10.69 -7.39 4.68
C VAL A 10 -10.96 -8.20 3.42
N PHE A 11 -10.60 -9.48 3.44
CA PHE A 11 -10.82 -10.39 2.33
C PHE A 11 -12.24 -10.96 2.35
N ASP A 12 -12.75 -11.38 1.20
CA ASP A 12 -14.04 -12.07 1.08
C ASP A 12 -14.02 -13.52 1.59
N LYS A 13 -12.83 -14.02 1.95
CA LYS A 13 -12.58 -15.26 2.66
C LYS A 13 -11.77 -15.00 3.92
N GLU A 14 -11.91 -15.90 4.90
CA GLU A 14 -11.07 -15.87 6.09
C GLU A 14 -9.60 -16.06 5.71
N GLU A 15 -8.75 -15.11 6.10
CA GLU A 15 -7.32 -15.14 5.82
C GLU A 15 -6.67 -16.34 6.53
N PRO A 16 -5.74 -17.07 5.87
CA PRO A 16 -5.05 -18.19 6.51
C PRO A 16 -4.08 -17.69 7.58
N LEU A 17 -4.58 -17.61 8.82
CA LEU A 17 -3.96 -16.89 9.94
C LEU A 17 -2.49 -17.26 10.18
N TRP A 18 -2.15 -18.54 10.22
CA TRP A 18 -0.78 -18.96 10.53
C TRP A 18 0.22 -18.51 9.47
N GLN A 19 -0.13 -18.66 8.19
CA GLN A 19 0.71 -18.26 7.08
C GLN A 19 0.82 -16.74 6.98
N TYR A 20 -0.26 -16.01 7.31
CA TYR A 20 -0.21 -14.56 7.44
C TYR A 20 0.75 -14.12 8.54
N LEU A 21 0.71 -14.76 9.72
CA LEU A 21 1.62 -14.44 10.82
C LEU A 21 3.09 -14.71 10.45
N ASP A 22 3.37 -15.86 9.82
CA ASP A 22 4.72 -16.19 9.33
C ASP A 22 5.22 -15.14 8.33
N LEU A 23 4.36 -14.73 7.38
CA LEU A 23 4.67 -13.72 6.38
C LEU A 23 4.91 -12.34 7.01
N ARG A 24 4.06 -11.94 7.96
CA ARG A 24 4.20 -10.68 8.70
C ARG A 24 5.54 -10.62 9.43
N ASP A 25 5.91 -11.70 10.09
CA ASP A 25 7.15 -11.78 10.85
C ASP A 25 8.38 -11.79 9.93
N GLN A 26 8.30 -12.43 8.75
CA GLN A 26 9.35 -12.38 7.72
C GLN A 26 9.66 -10.96 7.25
N TYR A 27 8.62 -10.15 7.04
CA TYR A 27 8.75 -8.78 6.56
C TYR A 27 8.90 -7.74 7.68
N TYR A 28 8.85 -8.18 8.95
CA TYR A 28 8.75 -7.29 10.11
C TYR A 28 7.66 -6.23 9.91
N PHE A 29 6.51 -6.66 9.40
CA PHE A 29 5.39 -5.78 9.11
C PHE A 29 4.66 -5.44 10.42
N ASP A 30 4.75 -4.18 10.81
CA ASP A 30 4.27 -3.64 12.10
C ASP A 30 2.99 -2.81 11.96
N GLY A 31 2.28 -2.90 10.83
CA GLY A 31 1.06 -2.13 10.59
C GLY A 31 1.31 -0.67 10.19
N ARG A 32 2.44 -0.41 9.51
CA ARG A 32 3.05 0.93 9.33
C ARG A 32 2.08 2.04 8.94
N ASP A 33 2.13 3.10 9.75
CA ASP A 33 1.55 4.42 9.47
C ASP A 33 2.00 5.00 8.12
N GLY A 34 3.19 4.64 7.61
CA GLY A 34 3.70 5.13 6.33
C GLY A 34 2.88 4.67 5.12
N LEU A 35 2.46 3.40 5.10
CA LEU A 35 1.57 2.90 4.04
C LEU A 35 0.17 3.51 4.19
N ASN A 36 -0.32 3.62 5.43
CA ASN A 36 -1.58 4.29 5.71
C ASN A 36 -1.56 5.74 5.23
N LEU A 37 -0.46 6.48 5.47
CA LEU A 37 -0.28 7.84 4.95
C LEU A 37 -0.36 7.88 3.43
N VAL A 38 0.34 6.98 2.74
CA VAL A 38 0.26 6.88 1.26
C VAL A 38 -1.18 6.68 0.79
N MET A 39 -1.98 5.86 1.49
CA MET A 39 -3.33 5.50 1.07
C MET A 39 -4.43 6.49 1.54
N THR A 40 -4.25 7.18 2.67
CA THR A 40 -5.31 7.97 3.35
C THR A 40 -5.16 9.48 3.22
N ASP A 41 -4.02 9.99 2.76
CA ASP A 41 -3.71 11.41 2.87
C ASP A 41 -4.86 12.34 2.44
N GLU A 42 -5.35 13.15 3.39
CA GLU A 42 -6.44 14.12 3.27
C GLU A 42 -5.92 15.51 2.88
N SER A 43 -4.86 15.60 2.08
CA SER A 43 -4.42 16.90 1.56
C SER A 43 -5.59 17.59 0.84
N PRO A 44 -5.90 18.86 1.17
CA PRO A 44 -7.00 19.61 0.55
C PRO A 44 -6.76 19.85 -0.94
N GLU A 45 -5.51 19.72 -1.41
CA GLU A 45 -5.13 19.76 -2.80
C GLU A 45 -4.68 18.35 -3.24
N ASP A 46 -5.44 17.74 -4.16
CA ASP A 46 -5.23 16.37 -4.68
C ASP A 46 -3.82 16.19 -5.26
N ASP A 47 -3.26 17.26 -5.83
CA ASP A 47 -1.92 17.35 -6.39
C ASP A 47 -0.78 17.17 -5.37
N ASP A 48 -1.05 17.52 -4.12
CA ASP A 48 -0.08 17.45 -3.04
C ASP A 48 -0.14 16.11 -2.31
N ARG A 49 -1.16 15.26 -2.56
CA ARG A 49 -1.28 13.95 -1.92
C ARG A 49 -0.08 13.07 -2.24
N LEU A 50 0.46 12.39 -1.23
CA LEU A 50 1.63 11.53 -1.40
C LEU A 50 1.44 10.47 -2.50
N LEU A 51 0.27 9.84 -2.57
CA LEU A 51 -0.07 8.87 -3.61
C LEU A 51 0.10 9.48 -5.01
N CYS A 52 -0.48 10.66 -5.24
CA CYS A 52 -0.43 11.36 -6.52
C CYS A 52 0.99 11.80 -6.89
N GLN A 53 1.80 12.18 -5.92
CA GLN A 53 3.23 12.47 -6.17
C GLN A 53 3.99 11.22 -6.60
N ILE A 54 3.74 10.07 -5.94
CA ILE A 54 4.34 8.78 -6.32
C ILE A 54 3.91 8.39 -7.74
N GLU A 55 2.63 8.50 -8.08
CA GLU A 55 2.09 8.24 -9.42
C GLU A 55 2.80 9.10 -10.48
N ARG A 56 2.96 10.40 -10.21
CA ARG A 56 3.63 11.36 -11.12
C ARG A 56 5.09 11.02 -11.34
N VAL A 57 5.82 10.70 -10.27
CA VAL A 57 7.26 10.41 -10.34
C VAL A 57 7.52 9.05 -11.00
N LEU A 58 6.71 8.04 -10.67
CA LEU A 58 6.89 6.68 -11.17
C LEU A 58 6.19 6.43 -12.51
N HIS A 59 5.31 7.34 -12.94
CA HIS A 59 4.49 7.23 -14.16
C HIS A 59 3.62 5.96 -14.17
N ILE A 60 2.92 5.73 -13.07
CA ILE A 60 2.03 4.58 -12.86
C ILE A 60 0.70 5.08 -12.26
N ASP A 61 -0.38 4.35 -12.52
CA ASP A 61 -1.68 4.57 -11.88
C ASP A 61 -1.73 3.76 -10.58
N LEU A 62 -1.89 4.44 -9.45
CA LEU A 62 -2.00 3.86 -8.11
C LEU A 62 -3.35 4.17 -7.47
N LYS A 63 -4.32 4.65 -8.24
CA LYS A 63 -5.65 4.99 -7.75
C LYS A 63 -6.31 3.84 -6.99
N ILE A 64 -5.96 2.59 -7.33
CA ILE A 64 -6.44 1.38 -6.63
C ILE A 64 -6.01 1.29 -5.16
N LEU A 65 -5.01 2.06 -4.74
CA LEU A 65 -4.58 2.19 -3.34
C LEU A 65 -5.19 3.41 -2.65
N ASP A 66 -5.95 4.24 -3.36
CA ASP A 66 -6.64 5.38 -2.77
C ASP A 66 -7.79 4.88 -1.89
N PHE A 67 -7.60 4.99 -0.57
CA PHE A 67 -8.57 4.56 0.41
C PHE A 67 -9.91 5.27 0.24
N TRP A 68 -9.90 6.57 -0.02
CA TRP A 68 -11.13 7.36 -0.15
C TRP A 68 -11.89 7.04 -1.43
N HIS A 69 -11.19 6.58 -2.47
CA HIS A 69 -11.84 6.20 -3.72
C HIS A 69 -12.56 4.85 -3.63
N PHE A 70 -12.06 3.93 -2.80
CA PHE A 70 -12.56 2.56 -2.68
C PHE A 70 -13.04 2.20 -1.26
N TYR A 71 -13.38 3.19 -0.44
CA TYR A 71 -13.81 2.95 0.95
C TYR A 71 -15.08 2.09 0.98
N GLU A 72 -15.02 0.98 1.71
CA GLU A 72 -16.08 -0.04 1.78
C GLU A 72 -16.48 -0.65 0.42
N GLU A 73 -15.64 -0.49 -0.62
CA GLU A 73 -15.82 -1.13 -1.92
C GLU A 73 -14.93 -2.37 -2.05
N TYR A 74 -15.47 -3.42 -2.66
CA TYR A 74 -14.67 -4.61 -2.98
C TYR A 74 -13.87 -4.41 -4.26
N ILE A 75 -12.57 -4.65 -4.14
CA ILE A 75 -11.58 -4.64 -5.21
C ILE A 75 -11.22 -6.09 -5.55
N ASP A 76 -11.08 -6.38 -6.85
CA ASP A 76 -10.59 -7.67 -7.34
C ASP A 76 -9.11 -7.87 -6.96
N LEU A 77 -8.79 -9.02 -6.36
CA LEU A 77 -7.45 -9.31 -5.86
C LEU A 77 -6.39 -9.36 -6.96
N GLU A 78 -6.71 -9.90 -8.13
CA GLU A 78 -5.77 -9.98 -9.25
C GLU A 78 -5.48 -8.58 -9.80
N VAL A 79 -6.49 -7.70 -9.82
CA VAL A 79 -6.31 -6.30 -10.25
C VAL A 79 -5.42 -5.53 -9.27
N LEU A 80 -5.67 -5.65 -7.95
CA LEU A 80 -4.84 -5.00 -6.94
C LEU A 80 -3.41 -5.53 -6.98
N LYS A 81 -3.24 -6.85 -7.05
CA LYS A 81 -1.93 -7.51 -7.16
C LYS A 81 -1.17 -7.03 -8.39
N SER A 82 -1.81 -6.96 -9.56
CA SER A 82 -1.19 -6.49 -10.80
C SER A 82 -0.67 -5.05 -10.66
N ASN A 83 -1.43 -4.16 -10.03
CA ASN A 83 -1.00 -2.79 -9.75
C ASN A 83 0.21 -2.75 -8.80
N LEU A 84 0.19 -3.52 -7.71
CA LEU A 84 1.32 -3.60 -6.78
C LEU A 84 2.58 -4.15 -7.46
N VAL A 85 2.45 -5.12 -8.36
CA VAL A 85 3.58 -5.64 -9.17
C VAL A 85 4.12 -4.57 -10.12
N GLN A 86 3.26 -3.76 -10.74
CA GLN A 86 3.69 -2.63 -11.56
C GLN A 86 4.44 -1.59 -10.72
N LEU A 87 3.93 -1.25 -9.54
CA LEU A 87 4.60 -0.38 -8.58
C LEU A 87 5.99 -0.91 -8.19
N LYS A 88 6.08 -2.18 -7.79
CA LYS A 88 7.35 -2.85 -7.47
C LYS A 88 8.37 -2.74 -8.62
N ASN A 89 7.92 -2.96 -9.86
CA ASN A 89 8.80 -2.85 -11.02
C ASN A 89 9.23 -1.39 -11.28
N ALA A 90 8.35 -0.42 -11.10
CA ALA A 90 8.68 0.99 -11.23
C ALA A 90 9.70 1.45 -10.18
N LEU A 91 9.52 1.04 -8.91
CA LEU A 91 10.45 1.30 -7.81
C LEU A 91 11.85 0.73 -8.10
N LYS A 92 11.91 -0.49 -8.65
CA LYS A 92 13.17 -1.12 -9.06
C LYS A 92 13.89 -0.35 -10.18
N ASN A 93 13.13 0.23 -11.12
CA ASN A 93 13.68 0.99 -12.24
C ASN A 93 14.07 2.43 -11.85
N GLN A 94 13.46 2.98 -10.80
CA GLN A 94 13.70 4.32 -10.29
C GLN A 94 14.01 4.31 -8.79
N PRO A 95 15.17 3.75 -8.36
CA PRO A 95 15.49 3.57 -6.94
C PRO A 95 15.60 4.89 -6.17
N ASP A 96 15.82 6.02 -6.86
CA ASP A 96 15.94 7.36 -6.28
C ASP A 96 14.63 8.19 -6.39
N PHE A 97 13.48 7.56 -6.67
CA PHE A 97 12.20 8.26 -6.85
C PHE A 97 11.83 9.15 -5.65
N TYR A 98 12.13 8.70 -4.43
CA TYR A 98 11.82 9.41 -3.17
C TYR A 98 12.42 10.82 -3.14
N LYS A 99 13.60 11.04 -3.75
CA LYS A 99 14.23 12.37 -3.84
C LYS A 99 13.45 13.41 -4.65
N LYS A 100 12.46 12.96 -5.44
CA LYS A 100 11.60 13.80 -6.27
C LYS A 100 10.24 14.05 -5.64
N ILE A 101 9.96 13.44 -4.49
CA ILE A 101 8.76 13.68 -3.70
C ILE A 101 8.99 14.97 -2.89
N VAL A 102 8.03 15.88 -2.90
CA VAL A 102 8.09 17.20 -2.24
C VAL A 102 7.07 17.29 -1.11
N TYR A 103 6.57 16.13 -0.66
CA TYR A 103 5.65 15.98 0.47
C TYR A 103 6.38 16.20 1.82
N GLY A 104 5.64 16.59 2.86
CA GLY A 104 6.17 17.25 4.06
C GLY A 104 6.74 16.34 5.15
N HIS A 105 8.03 16.52 5.45
CA HIS A 105 8.85 16.04 6.60
C HIS A 105 9.64 14.73 6.43
N ASP A 106 10.85 14.73 7.00
CA ASP A 106 11.90 13.68 7.05
C ASP A 106 11.43 12.23 7.31
N ILE A 107 10.21 12.02 7.84
CA ILE A 107 9.64 10.68 8.10
C ILE A 107 9.35 9.97 6.77
N GLU A 108 8.94 10.72 5.76
CA GLU A 108 8.56 10.21 4.43
C GLU A 108 9.79 9.80 3.63
N ASP A 109 10.87 10.57 3.73
CA ASP A 109 12.12 10.30 3.03
C ASP A 109 12.77 9.01 3.55
N GLY A 110 12.73 8.79 4.87
CA GLY A 110 13.16 7.53 5.50
C GLY A 110 12.26 6.36 5.12
N TYR A 111 10.93 6.52 5.24
CA TYR A 111 9.98 5.45 4.92
C TYR A 111 10.02 5.04 3.44
N LEU A 112 9.90 6.01 2.51
CA LEU A 112 9.86 5.75 1.07
C LEU A 112 11.16 5.13 0.57
N LYS A 113 12.30 5.48 1.18
CA LYS A 113 13.61 4.96 0.84
C LYS A 113 13.86 3.57 1.41
N GLU A 114 13.51 3.33 2.67
CA GLU A 114 13.97 2.16 3.41
C GLU A 114 12.91 1.07 3.53
N LYS A 115 11.62 1.45 3.57
CA LYS A 115 10.53 0.57 4.01
C LYS A 115 9.42 0.35 2.98
N PHE A 116 9.13 1.33 2.15
CA PHE A 116 8.01 1.25 1.20
C PHE A 116 8.10 0.03 0.27
N VAL A 117 9.29 -0.26 -0.28
CA VAL A 117 9.48 -1.43 -1.15
C VAL A 117 9.22 -2.75 -0.40
N GLU A 118 9.61 -2.85 0.88
CA GLU A 118 9.35 -4.04 1.70
C GLU A 118 7.85 -4.22 1.92
N ASP A 119 7.13 -3.12 2.20
CA ASP A 119 5.67 -3.16 2.39
C ASP A 119 4.95 -3.57 1.11
N ILE A 120 5.36 -3.04 -0.06
CA ILE A 120 4.79 -3.46 -1.34
C ILE A 120 5.03 -4.95 -1.60
N ASN A 121 6.22 -5.47 -1.28
CA ASN A 121 6.50 -6.90 -1.42
C ASN A 121 5.65 -7.74 -0.45
N PHE A 122 5.52 -7.31 0.81
CA PHE A 122 4.65 -7.95 1.79
C PHE A 122 3.21 -8.02 1.30
N LEU A 123 2.66 -6.90 0.82
CA LEU A 123 1.30 -6.86 0.30
C LEU A 123 1.12 -7.82 -0.88
N ILE A 124 2.04 -7.84 -1.85
CA ILE A 124 1.96 -8.77 -2.99
C ILE A 124 1.90 -10.23 -2.50
N GLU A 125 2.79 -10.63 -1.60
CA GLU A 125 2.81 -11.99 -1.07
C GLU A 125 1.56 -12.31 -0.23
N ARG A 126 1.04 -11.34 0.52
CA ARG A 126 -0.23 -11.48 1.26
C ARG A 126 -1.41 -11.66 0.31
N LEU A 127 -1.47 -10.92 -0.80
CA LEU A 127 -2.52 -11.12 -1.80
C LEU A 127 -2.40 -12.50 -2.46
N GLU A 128 -1.18 -12.94 -2.79
CA GLU A 128 -0.93 -14.28 -3.33
C GLU A 128 -1.39 -15.39 -2.38
N LEU A 129 -1.07 -15.26 -1.10
CA LEU A 129 -1.52 -16.17 -0.05
C LEU A 129 -3.06 -16.29 -0.03
N ASN A 130 -3.76 -15.16 -0.07
CA ASN A 130 -5.21 -15.12 0.00
C ASN A 130 -5.87 -15.64 -1.30
N ILE A 131 -5.31 -15.34 -2.46
CA ILE A 131 -5.73 -15.92 -3.74
C ILE A 131 -5.61 -17.45 -3.71
N LEU A 132 -4.49 -17.98 -3.20
CA LEU A 132 -4.29 -19.43 -3.05
C LEU A 132 -5.28 -20.06 -2.06
N ASN A 133 -5.73 -19.30 -1.06
CA ASN A 133 -6.78 -19.69 -0.11
C ASN A 133 -8.20 -19.56 -0.69
N GLY A 134 -8.34 -19.10 -1.94
CA GLY A 134 -9.61 -18.98 -2.64
C GLY A 134 -10.37 -17.68 -2.39
N ALA A 135 -9.70 -16.64 -1.88
CA ALA A 135 -10.22 -15.29 -1.88
C ALA A 135 -10.20 -14.72 -3.31
N GLU A 136 -11.21 -13.92 -3.64
CA GLU A 136 -11.31 -13.24 -4.94
C GLU A 136 -11.27 -11.71 -4.77
N LYS A 137 -11.65 -11.20 -3.59
CA LYS A 137 -11.83 -9.77 -3.36
C LYS A 137 -11.26 -9.32 -2.04
N VAL A 138 -10.90 -8.05 -1.99
CA VAL A 138 -10.48 -7.35 -0.77
C VAL A 138 -11.18 -6.00 -0.67
N MET A 139 -11.43 -5.57 0.55
CA MET A 139 -12.02 -4.27 0.88
C MET A 139 -11.10 -3.56 1.86
N PHE A 140 -10.99 -2.23 1.73
CA PHE A 140 -10.29 -1.40 2.70
C PHE A 140 -11.30 -0.85 3.71
N VAL A 141 -10.96 -0.96 5.00
CA VAL A 141 -11.76 -0.42 6.10
C VAL A 141 -10.86 0.37 7.04
N SER A 142 -11.43 1.38 7.70
CA SER A 142 -10.78 2.12 8.79
C SER A 142 -11.08 1.44 10.12
N SER A 143 -10.06 1.31 10.98
CA SER A 143 -10.17 0.76 12.34
C SER A 143 -10.34 1.85 13.40
#